data_AF-A0A968T7Y8-F1
#
_entry.id   AF-A0A968T7Y8-F1
#
_cell.length_a   1.000
_cell.length_b   1.000
_cell.length_c   1.000
_cell.angle_alpha   90.00
_cell.angle_beta   90.00
_cell.angle_gamma   90.00
#
_symmetry.space_group_name_H-M   'P 1'
#
loop_
_entity.id
_entity.type
_entity.pdbx_description
1 polymer ?
#
loop_
_entity_poly.entity_id
_entity_poly.type
_entity_poly.pdbx_seq_one_letter_code
_entity_poly.pdbx_strand_id
1 'polypeptide(L)'
;MIARSGSETDQFEVEIDVRNPNPKITKYFEALVDAGKTGSIPYTLPGMEGTNKATLEISSIPAIDLSRRLGYLISYPHGCAEQTTSGAFPQLFLDKFTELDDLAKETD
;
A
#
# COMPACT_ATOMS: atom_id res chain seq x y z
N MET A 1 -14.71 -22.75 19.20
CA MET A 1 -15.32 -24.09 19.37
C MET A 1 -15.49 -24.34 20.86
N ILE A 2 -16.63 -24.87 21.31
CA ILE A 2 -16.90 -25.13 22.74
C ILE A 2 -17.09 -26.64 22.93
N ALA A 3 -16.30 -27.25 23.80
CA ALA A 3 -16.43 -28.64 24.21
C ALA A 3 -17.04 -28.72 25.61
N ARG A 4 -17.94 -29.68 25.85
CA ARG A 4 -18.54 -29.93 27.16
C ARG A 4 -18.50 -31.39 27.55
N SER A 5 -18.14 -31.67 28.80
CA SER A 5 -18.22 -32.99 29.43
C SER A 5 -18.67 -32.86 30.88
N GLY A 6 -19.91 -33.26 31.17
CA GLY A 6 -20.50 -33.11 32.51
C GLY A 6 -20.67 -31.63 32.90
N SER A 7 -20.06 -31.22 34.02
CA SER A 7 -19.97 -29.82 34.47
C SER A 7 -18.90 -29.00 33.76
N GLU A 8 -17.95 -29.68 33.10
CA GLU A 8 -16.77 -29.03 32.53
C GLU A 8 -17.09 -28.48 31.14
N THR A 9 -16.73 -27.21 30.92
CA THR A 9 -16.83 -26.54 29.63
C THR A 9 -15.47 -25.98 29.26
N ASP A 10 -14.98 -26.28 28.07
CA ASP A 10 -13.76 -25.72 27.51
C ASP A 10 -14.09 -24.91 26.25
N GLN A 11 -13.43 -23.77 26.07
CA GLN A 11 -13.61 -22.90 24.92
C GLN A 11 -12.27 -22.67 24.21
N PHE A 12 -12.26 -22.95 22.92
CA PHE A 12 -11.14 -22.70 22.03
C PHE A 12 -11.51 -21.64 21.01
N GLU A 13 -10.81 -20.51 21.03
CA GLU A 13 -10.98 -19.42 20.07
C GLU A 13 -9.93 -19.54 18.97
N VAL A 14 -10.35 -19.36 17.71
CA VAL A 14 -9.45 -19.36 16.55
C VAL A 14 -9.75 -18.12 15.74
N GLU A 15 -8.74 -17.28 15.59
CA GLU A 15 -8.77 -16.15 14.67
C GLU A 15 -8.60 -16.68 13.24
N ILE A 16 -9.48 -16.25 12.33
CA ILE A 16 -9.39 -16.58 10.92
C ILE A 16 -9.41 -15.27 10.13
N ASP A 17 -8.27 -14.95 9.51
CA ASP A 17 -8.17 -13.79 8.64
C ASP A 17 -9.01 -13.97 7.38
N VAL A 18 -10.00 -13.09 7.21
CA VAL A 18 -10.80 -13.02 6.00
C VAL A 18 -10.15 -12.05 5.02
N ARG A 19 -9.76 -12.55 3.85
CA ARG A 19 -9.20 -11.73 2.77
C ARG A 19 -10.15 -11.65 1.58
N ASN A 20 -10.24 -10.47 0.97
CA ASN A 20 -10.95 -10.31 -0.29
C ASN A 20 -10.17 -11.05 -1.40
N PRO A 21 -10.79 -11.99 -2.15
CA PRO A 21 -10.13 -12.70 -3.24
C PRO A 21 -9.85 -11.80 -4.45
N ASN A 22 -10.53 -10.65 -4.57
CA ASN A 22 -10.34 -9.76 -5.70
C ASN A 22 -9.01 -9.01 -5.60
N PRO A 23 -8.26 -8.89 -6.71
CA PRO A 23 -7.02 -8.12 -6.73
C PRO A 23 -7.29 -6.64 -6.44
N LYS A 24 -6.30 -5.95 -5.87
CA LYS A 24 -6.36 -4.51 -5.63
C LYS A 24 -6.42 -3.78 -6.98
N ILE A 25 -7.30 -2.80 -7.08
CA ILE A 25 -7.42 -1.93 -8.25
C ILE A 25 -6.83 -0.57 -7.90
N THR A 26 -5.89 -0.09 -8.71
CA THR A 26 -5.30 1.25 -8.55
C THR A 26 -5.55 2.05 -9.81
N LYS A 27 -6.10 3.25 -9.65
CA LYS A 27 -6.20 4.26 -10.72
C LYS A 27 -5.29 5.43 -10.37
N TYR A 28 -4.60 5.95 -11.37
CA TYR A 28 -3.78 7.15 -11.24
C TYR A 28 -4.34 8.24 -12.14
N PHE A 29 -4.21 9.48 -11.68
CA PHE A 29 -4.62 10.67 -12.42
C PHE A 29 -3.44 11.66 -12.36
N GLU A 30 -3.07 12.21 -13.50
CA GLU A 30 -1.97 13.15 -13.61
C GLU A 30 -2.49 14.45 -14.23
N ALA A 31 -2.01 15.58 -13.72
CA ALA A 31 -2.24 16.88 -14.32
C ALA A 31 -1.00 17.76 -14.14
N LEU A 32 -0.61 18.46 -15.21
CA LEU A 32 0.41 19.50 -15.15
C LEU A 32 -0.28 20.85 -14.89
N VAL A 33 0.24 21.59 -13.91
CA VAL A 33 -0.28 22.91 -13.55
C VAL A 33 0.79 23.95 -13.80
N ASP A 34 0.53 24.88 -14.73
CA ASP A 34 1.46 25.98 -15.00
C ASP A 34 1.56 26.93 -13.79
N ALA A 35 2.68 27.65 -13.72
CA ALA A 35 2.91 28.65 -12.67
C ALA A 35 1.74 29.65 -12.55
N GLY A 36 1.21 29.79 -11.33
CA GLY A 36 0.12 30.71 -11.01
C GLY A 36 -1.28 30.26 -11.46
N LYS A 37 -1.42 29.07 -12.05
CA LYS A 37 -2.73 28.49 -12.38
C LYS A 37 -3.21 27.51 -11.30
N THR A 38 -4.51 27.28 -11.29
CA THR A 38 -5.15 26.25 -10.45
C THR A 38 -5.58 25.08 -11.34
N GLY A 39 -5.18 23.87 -10.97
CA GLY A 39 -5.63 22.64 -11.60
C GLY A 39 -6.76 21.97 -10.80
N SER A 40 -7.64 21.24 -11.48
CA SER A 40 -8.62 20.35 -10.86
C SER A 40 -8.47 18.96 -11.45
N ILE A 41 -8.39 17.94 -10.60
CA ILE A 41 -8.23 16.55 -11.00
C ILE A 41 -9.51 15.81 -10.60
N PRO A 42 -10.43 15.57 -11.54
CA PRO A 42 -11.61 14.75 -11.24
C PRO A 42 -11.16 13.30 -11.02
N TYR A 43 -11.54 12.72 -9.88
CA TYR A 43 -11.22 11.34 -9.54
C TYR A 43 -12.46 10.55 -9.14
N THR A 44 -12.40 9.24 -9.36
CA THR A 44 -13.41 8.29 -8.87
C THR A 44 -12.67 7.12 -8.25
N LEU A 45 -12.92 6.88 -6.96
CA LEU A 45 -12.29 5.80 -6.22
C LEU A 45 -12.81 4.44 -6.74
N PRO A 46 -11.94 3.57 -7.28
CA PRO A 46 -12.34 2.25 -7.74
C PRO A 46 -12.44 1.29 -6.55
N GLY A 47 -13.36 0.32 -6.62
CA GLY A 47 -13.43 -0.77 -5.64
C GLY A 47 -14.53 -0.57 -4.60
N MET A 48 -14.32 -1.11 -3.40
CA MET A 48 -15.34 -1.18 -2.35
C MET A 48 -15.16 -0.04 -1.34
N GLU A 49 -16.28 0.46 -0.82
CA GLU A 49 -16.28 1.45 0.25
C GLU A 49 -15.47 0.98 1.47
N GLY A 50 -14.76 1.90 2.13
CA GLY A 50 -13.88 1.58 3.26
C GLY A 50 -12.52 0.96 2.90
N THR A 51 -12.31 0.50 1.66
CA THR A 51 -11.02 -0.10 1.22
C THR A 51 -10.11 0.86 0.45
N ASN A 52 -10.60 2.06 0.16
CA ASN A 52 -9.93 3.02 -0.71
C ASN A 52 -8.84 3.80 0.03
N LYS A 53 -7.66 3.92 -0.58
CA LYS A 53 -6.59 4.83 -0.16
C LYS A 53 -6.28 5.79 -1.30
N ALA A 54 -5.97 7.05 -0.97
CA ALA A 54 -5.59 8.07 -1.94
C ALA A 54 -4.24 8.68 -1.54
N THR A 55 -3.39 8.93 -2.53
CA THR A 55 -2.08 9.54 -2.38
C THR A 55 -1.96 10.66 -3.41
N LEU A 56 -1.51 11.84 -2.98
CA LEU A 56 -1.26 12.98 -3.84
C LEU A 56 0.24 13.23 -3.93
N GLU A 57 0.79 13.16 -5.13
CA GLU A 57 2.19 13.51 -5.41
C GLU A 57 2.24 14.87 -6.11
N ILE A 58 3.05 15.79 -5.58
CA ILE A 58 3.32 17.09 -6.20
C ILE A 58 4.82 17.15 -6.46
N SER A 59 5.20 17.41 -7.71
CA SER A 59 6.60 17.50 -8.10
C SER A 59 6.82 18.66 -9.07
N SER A 60 7.98 19.30 -8.96
CA SER A 60 8.45 20.33 -9.89
C SER A 60 9.02 19.75 -11.19
N ILE A 61 9.26 18.43 -11.21
CA ILE A 61 9.59 17.64 -12.40
C ILE A 61 8.40 16.73 -12.74
N PRO A 62 8.25 16.26 -13.99
CA PRO A 62 7.16 15.36 -14.37
C PRO A 62 7.01 14.20 -13.36
N ALA A 63 5.78 13.94 -12.92
CA ALA A 63 5.53 12.97 -11.86
C ALA A 63 5.85 11.56 -12.37
N ILE A 64 6.80 10.88 -11.71
CA ILE A 64 7.20 9.51 -12.08
C ILE A 64 6.36 8.42 -11.38
N ASP A 65 5.36 8.83 -10.59
CA ASP A 65 4.46 7.95 -9.85
C ASP A 65 5.26 7.02 -8.91
N LEU A 66 6.08 7.65 -8.06
CA LEU A 66 7.11 6.98 -7.28
C LEU A 66 6.51 6.14 -6.15
N SER A 67 5.50 6.67 -5.44
CA SER A 67 4.87 5.99 -4.30
C SER A 67 4.17 4.71 -4.73
N ARG A 68 3.49 4.70 -5.89
CA ARG A 68 2.85 3.49 -6.38
C ARG A 68 3.88 2.42 -6.75
N ARG A 69 4.95 2.80 -7.44
CA ARG A 69 6.02 1.88 -7.86
C ARG A 69 6.72 1.26 -6.64
N LEU A 70 7.05 2.06 -5.64
CA LEU A 70 7.62 1.59 -4.38
C LEU A 70 6.65 0.67 -3.62
N GLY A 71 5.39 1.10 -3.45
CA GLY A 71 4.38 0.30 -2.78
C GLY A 71 4.16 -1.06 -3.45
N TYR A 72 4.21 -1.13 -4.78
CA TYR A 72 4.15 -2.40 -5.51
C TYR A 72 5.35 -3.31 -5.20
N LEU A 73 6.57 -2.75 -5.23
CA LEU A 73 7.80 -3.51 -5.00
C LEU A 73 7.93 -4.01 -3.56
N ILE A 74 7.44 -3.25 -2.57
CA ILE A 74 7.42 -3.64 -1.15
C ILE A 74 6.39 -4.73 -0.89
N SER A 75 5.19 -4.61 -1.47
CA SER A 75 4.08 -5.54 -1.20
C SER A 75 4.10 -6.81 -2.05
N TYR A 76 5.14 -7.03 -2.84
CA TYR A 76 5.23 -8.16 -3.76
C TYR A 76 5.45 -9.47 -2.98
N PRO A 77 4.50 -10.43 -3.03
CA PRO A 77 4.46 -11.54 -2.07
C PRO A 77 5.32 -12.74 -2.46
N HIS A 78 6.12 -12.64 -3.53
CA HIS A 78 6.85 -13.77 -4.11
C HIS A 78 8.36 -13.64 -3.85
N GLY A 79 9.00 -14.79 -3.58
CA GLY A 79 10.37 -14.87 -3.08
C GLY A 79 11.42 -15.41 -4.06
N CYS A 80 11.22 -15.26 -5.38
CA CYS A 80 12.32 -15.54 -6.31
C CYS A 80 13.46 -14.53 -6.08
N ALA A 81 14.71 -14.92 -6.32
CA ALA A 81 15.88 -14.07 -6.05
C ALA A 81 15.80 -12.71 -6.76
N GLU A 82 15.29 -12.70 -8.00
CA GLU A 82 15.08 -11.49 -8.80
C GLU A 82 14.04 -10.55 -8.17
N GLN A 83 13.01 -11.11 -7.53
CA GLN A 83 11.91 -10.36 -6.92
C GLN A 83 12.33 -9.76 -5.57
N THR A 84 13.05 -10.53 -4.75
CA THR A 84 13.66 -10.02 -3.51
C THR A 84 14.65 -8.90 -3.80
N THR A 85 15.48 -9.05 -4.85
CA THR A 85 16.42 -8.01 -5.27
C THR A 85 15.69 -6.75 -5.75
N SER A 86 14.61 -6.92 -6.53
CA SER A 86 13.80 -5.79 -7.04
C SER A 86 13.06 -5.04 -5.93
N GLY A 87 12.68 -5.71 -4.83
CA GLY A 87 12.04 -5.10 -3.67
C GLY A 87 13.01 -4.33 -2.76
N ALA A 88 14.21 -4.87 -2.55
CA ALA A 88 15.21 -4.26 -1.66
C ALA A 88 15.98 -3.10 -2.32
N PHE A 89 16.26 -3.18 -3.62
CA PHE A 89 17.08 -2.19 -4.31
C PHE A 89 16.53 -0.75 -4.22
N PRO A 90 15.23 -0.46 -4.43
CA PRO A 90 14.68 0.88 -4.27
C PRO A 90 14.81 1.43 -2.84
N GLN A 91 14.75 0.57 -1.82
CA GLN A 91 14.86 0.99 -0.42
C GLN A 91 16.25 1.54 -0.08
N LEU A 92 17.30 1.02 -0.71
CA LEU A 92 18.69 1.47 -0.53
C LEU A 92 18.98 2.88 -1.07
N PHE A 93 18.14 3.37 -1.99
CA PHE A 93 18.32 4.68 -2.62
C PHE A 93 17.19 5.65 -2.31
N LEU A 94 16.26 5.25 -1.45
CA LEU A 94 15.05 6.01 -1.12
C LEU A 94 15.39 7.38 -0.50
N ASP A 95 16.43 7.39 0.33
CA ASP A 95 17.02 8.58 0.97
C ASP A 95 17.51 9.64 -0.02
N LYS A 96 17.79 9.25 -1.28
CA LYS A 96 18.19 10.16 -2.34
C LYS A 96 17.02 10.81 -3.07
N PHE A 97 15.81 10.25 -2.94
CA PHE A 97 14.62 10.70 -3.68
C PHE A 97 13.55 11.32 -2.79
N THR A 98 13.54 11.01 -1.49
CA THR A 98 12.54 11.51 -0.53
C THR A 98 13.18 11.78 0.82
N GLU A 99 12.75 12.83 1.52
CA GLU A 99 13.06 12.97 2.96
C GLU A 99 12.36 11.86 3.73
N LEU A 100 13.14 10.99 4.38
CA LEU A 100 12.62 9.90 5.19
C LEU A 100 12.30 10.44 6.58
N ASP A 101 11.02 10.63 6.87
CA ASP A 101 10.56 10.93 8.23
C ASP A 101 10.78 9.68 9.10
N ASP A 102 11.31 9.85 10.32
CA ASP A 102 11.75 8.72 11.17
C ASP A 102 10.63 7.72 11.50
N LEU A 103 9.37 8.13 11.33
CA LEU A 103 8.18 7.30 11.49
C LEU A 103 8.04 6.17 10.44
N ALA A 104 8.67 6.30 9.27
CA ALA A 104 8.59 5.28 8.20
C ALA A 104 9.57 4.10 8.40
N LYS A 105 10.42 4.16 9.43
CA LYS A 105 11.35 3.09 9.79
C LYS A 105 10.71 2.02 10.70
N GLU A 106 9.52 2.28 11.22
CA GLU A 106 8.80 1.40 12.13
C GLU A 106 7.51 0.91 11.43
N THR A 107 7.61 -0.20 10.70
CA THR A 107 6.43 -1.03 10.45
C THR A 107 6.90 -2.48 10.43
N ASP A 108 6.56 -3.21 11.49
CA ASP A 108 6.64 -4.67 11.66
C ASP A 108 6.01 -5.43 10.47
#